data_AF-A0A7X1KGG2-F1
#
_entry.id   AF-A0A7X1KGG2-F1
#
_cell.length_a   1.000
_cell.length_b   1.000
_cell.length_c   1.000
_cell.angle_alpha   90.00
_cell.angle_beta   90.00
_cell.angle_gamma   90.00
#
_symmetry.space_group_name_H-M   'P 1'
#
loop_
_entity.id
_entity.type
_entity.pdbx_description
1 polymer ?
#
loop_
_entity_poly.entity_id
_entity_poly.type
_entity_poly.pdbx_seq_one_letter_code
_entity_poly.pdbx_strand_id
1 'polypeptide(L)'
;MNRRLPLGSRLALALLLFCSLAVARDLDQDEALRLRQRGVILPLEQLLQQAMDRYPGAKLLEAELEEKHDVYIYEVELLTVDGVVRELDLEAATGRLLKDEEDD
;
A
#
# COMPACT_ATOMS: atom_id res chain seq x y z
N MET A 1 -31.28 -41.74 10.55
CA MET A 1 -31.58 -42.70 9.47
C MET A 1 -31.72 -41.92 8.17
N ASN A 2 -30.87 -42.27 7.20
CA ASN A 2 -30.54 -41.55 5.95
C ASN A 2 -31.72 -41.27 5.01
N ARG A 3 -31.59 -40.22 4.18
CA ARG A 3 -31.87 -40.21 2.71
C ARG A 3 -31.41 -38.88 2.10
N ARG A 4 -30.25 -38.85 1.42
CA ARG A 4 -29.98 -39.05 -0.03
C ARG A 4 -30.15 -37.75 -0.86
N LEU A 5 -29.02 -37.20 -1.30
CA LEU A 5 -28.88 -36.12 -2.29
C LEU A 5 -29.40 -36.54 -3.68
N PRO A 6 -29.90 -35.60 -4.51
CA PRO A 6 -29.82 -35.71 -5.95
C PRO A 6 -28.74 -34.78 -6.53
N LEU A 7 -27.90 -35.42 -7.34
CA LEU A 7 -26.88 -34.87 -8.23
C LEU A 7 -27.59 -34.24 -9.44
N GLY A 8 -27.29 -32.98 -9.81
CA GLY A 8 -27.72 -32.45 -11.12
C GLY A 8 -27.77 -30.94 -11.26
N SER A 9 -26.65 -30.32 -11.64
CA SER A 9 -26.56 -29.47 -12.84
C SER A 9 -25.14 -28.91 -12.96
N ARG A 10 -24.43 -29.32 -14.01
CA ARG A 10 -23.17 -28.73 -14.45
C ARG A 10 -23.49 -27.52 -15.35
N LEU A 11 -22.58 -26.56 -15.37
CA LEU A 11 -22.34 -25.49 -16.36
C LEU A 11 -22.76 -24.06 -15.97
N ALA A 12 -21.85 -23.13 -16.31
CA ALA A 12 -21.76 -21.71 -15.99
C ALA A 12 -21.31 -21.46 -14.55
N LEU A 13 -20.09 -21.01 -14.27
CA LEU A 13 -19.39 -19.95 -14.96
C LEU A 13 -17.91 -20.15 -14.64
N ALA A 14 -17.08 -20.42 -15.65
CA ALA A 14 -15.65 -20.19 -15.53
C ALA A 14 -15.49 -18.66 -15.34
N LEU A 15 -15.55 -18.20 -14.09
CA LEU A 15 -14.99 -16.93 -13.73
C LEU A 15 -13.49 -17.11 -13.97
N LEU A 16 -13.06 -16.73 -15.16
CA LEU A 16 -11.73 -16.19 -15.37
C LEU A 16 -11.64 -14.97 -14.46
N LEU A 17 -11.40 -15.21 -13.18
CA LEU A 17 -10.74 -14.26 -12.31
C LEU A 17 -9.35 -14.14 -12.92
N PHE A 18 -9.26 -13.24 -13.89
CA PHE A 18 -8.04 -12.51 -14.17
C PHE A 18 -7.77 -11.74 -12.88
N CYS A 19 -7.25 -12.45 -11.87
CA CYS A 19 -6.57 -11.82 -10.76
C CYS A 19 -5.45 -11.07 -11.45
N SER A 20 -5.66 -9.76 -11.64
CA SER A 20 -4.59 -8.80 -11.67
C SER A 20 -3.64 -9.18 -10.55
N LEU A 21 -2.57 -9.90 -10.93
CA LEU A 21 -1.37 -10.02 -10.14
C LEU A 21 -0.85 -8.60 -10.03
N ALA A 22 -1.43 -7.84 -9.09
CA ALA A 22 -0.83 -6.64 -8.55
C ALA A 22 0.43 -7.15 -7.82
N VAL A 23 1.47 -7.43 -8.58
CA VAL A 23 2.79 -7.70 -8.04
C VAL A 23 3.26 -6.35 -7.52
N ALA A 24 2.97 -6.05 -6.26
CA ALA A 24 3.71 -5.05 -5.54
C ALA A 24 5.17 -5.51 -5.57
N ARG A 25 6.02 -4.70 -6.17
CA ARG A 25 7.46 -4.95 -6.23
C ARG A 25 8.12 -4.01 -5.23
N ASP A 26 8.74 -4.57 -4.21
CA ASP A 26 9.59 -3.80 -3.30
C ASP A 26 10.74 -3.18 -4.10
N LEU A 27 10.92 -1.88 -3.91
CA LEU A 27 11.98 -1.13 -4.57
C LEU A 27 13.14 -0.96 -3.61
N ASP A 28 14.34 -1.29 -4.09
CA ASP A 28 15.55 -1.01 -3.34
C ASP A 28 15.82 0.50 -3.26
N GLN A 29 16.69 0.88 -2.32
CA GLN A 29 17.08 2.27 -2.08
C GLN A 29 17.75 2.92 -3.31
N ASP A 30 18.40 2.13 -4.17
CA ASP A 30 19.04 2.63 -5.39
C ASP A 30 17.99 3.04 -6.44
N GLU A 31 16.89 2.31 -6.56
CA GLU A 31 15.80 2.65 -7.47
C GLU A 31 15.03 3.86 -6.96
N ALA A 32 14.77 3.98 -5.65
CA ALA A 32 14.19 5.18 -5.05
C ALA A 32 15.06 6.43 -5.36
N LEU A 33 16.38 6.31 -5.23
CA LEU A 33 17.31 7.38 -5.59
C LEU A 33 17.21 7.76 -7.07
N ARG A 34 17.16 6.77 -7.98
CA ARG A 34 17.03 7.03 -9.43
C ARG A 34 15.70 7.65 -9.80
N LEU A 35 14.59 7.19 -9.20
CA LEU A 35 13.26 7.75 -9.42
C LEU A 35 13.21 9.23 -9.00
N ARG A 36 13.76 9.55 -7.83
CA ARG A 36 13.90 10.93 -7.36
C ARG A 36 14.76 11.76 -8.31
N GLN A 37 15.93 11.26 -8.71
CA GLN A 37 16.84 11.98 -9.62
C GLN A 37 16.20 12.27 -10.98
N ARG A 38 15.31 11.39 -11.46
CA ARG A 38 14.52 11.59 -12.67
C ARG A 38 13.31 12.52 -12.48
N GLY A 39 13.00 12.91 -11.25
CA GLY A 39 11.81 13.70 -10.92
C GLY A 39 10.50 12.92 -10.99
N VAL A 40 10.55 11.59 -10.93
CA VAL A 40 9.36 10.71 -10.96
C VAL A 40 8.65 10.69 -9.61
N ILE A 41 9.42 10.76 -8.51
CA ILE A 41 8.91 10.83 -7.14
C ILE A 41 9.45 12.06 -6.41
N LEU A 42 8.72 12.51 -5.39
CA LEU A 42 9.17 13.54 -4.46
C LEU A 42 10.28 13.01 -3.53
N PRO A 43 11.11 13.89 -2.94
CA PRO A 43 12.02 13.50 -1.87
C PRO A 43 11.24 12.91 -0.69
N LEU A 44 11.73 11.80 -0.13
CA LEU A 44 11.10 11.12 1.00
C LEU A 44 10.87 12.09 2.18
N GLU A 45 11.81 12.99 2.46
CA GLU A 45 11.71 13.95 3.56
C GLU A 45 10.48 14.86 3.42
N GLN A 46 10.10 15.21 2.19
CA GLN A 46 8.91 16.03 1.92
C GLN A 46 7.61 15.25 2.14
N LEU A 47 7.61 13.95 1.85
CA LEU A 47 6.47 13.07 2.09
C LEU A 47 6.30 12.77 3.58
N LEU A 48 7.41 12.50 4.27
CA LEU A 48 7.43 12.30 5.71
C LEU A 48 6.96 13.54 6.47
N GLN A 49 7.32 14.75 6.03
CA GLN A 49 6.80 15.96 6.65
C GLN A 49 5.26 16.00 6.59
N GLN A 50 4.67 15.69 5.43
CA GLN A 50 3.21 15.66 5.25
C GLN A 50 2.54 14.58 6.12
N ALA A 51 3.16 13.39 6.22
CA ALA A 51 2.69 12.31 7.07
C ALA A 51 2.73 12.71 8.56
N MET A 52 3.85 13.29 9.01
CA MET A 52 4.05 13.69 10.41
C MET A 52 3.18 14.88 10.81
N ASP A 53 2.88 15.81 9.90
CA ASP A 53 1.96 16.93 10.16
C ASP A 53 0.53 16.44 10.44
N ARG A 54 0.16 15.25 9.95
CA ARG A 54 -1.14 14.63 10.21
C ARG A 54 -1.23 14.01 11.59
N TYR A 55 -0.12 13.48 12.11
CA TYR A 55 -0.03 12.92 13.45
C TYR A 55 1.09 13.59 14.26
N PRO A 56 0.85 14.82 14.79
CA PRO A 56 1.87 15.57 15.50
C PRO A 56 2.43 14.80 16.70
N GLY A 57 3.76 14.69 16.76
CA GLY A 57 4.46 13.97 17.83
C GLY A 57 4.54 12.46 17.64
N ALA A 58 3.97 11.91 16.56
CA ALA A 58 4.18 10.52 16.19
C ALA A 58 5.65 10.24 15.84
N LYS A 59 6.03 8.97 15.95
CA LYS A 59 7.35 8.47 15.58
C LYS A 59 7.23 7.66 14.31
N LEU A 60 8.11 7.94 13.35
CA LEU A 60 8.29 7.08 12.18
C LEU A 60 8.79 5.71 12.63
N LEU A 61 8.09 4.65 12.23
CA LEU A 61 8.51 3.26 12.40
C LEU A 61 9.18 2.76 11.12
N GLU A 62 8.48 2.94 10.00
CA GLU A 62 8.85 2.40 8.70
C GLU A 62 8.45 3.35 7.57
N ALA A 63 9.19 3.30 6.47
CA ALA A 63 8.85 3.95 5.22
C ALA A 63 9.37 3.12 4.05
N GLU A 64 8.47 2.52 3.29
CA GLU A 64 8.79 1.66 2.14
C GLU A 64 8.26 2.24 0.84
N LEU A 65 9.02 2.07 -0.24
CA LEU A 65 8.60 2.48 -1.57
C LEU A 65 8.18 1.25 -2.36
N GLU A 66 6.92 1.22 -2.77
CA GLU A 66 6.36 0.14 -3.56
C GLU A 66 5.87 0.63 -4.93
N GLU A 67 5.84 -0.28 -5.91
CA GLU A 67 5.18 -0.05 -7.19
C GLU A 67 3.94 -0.94 -7.31
N LYS A 68 2.76 -0.32 -7.34
CA LYS A 68 1.47 -1.01 -7.52
C LYS A 68 0.78 -0.47 -8.78
N HIS A 69 0.58 -1.32 -9.79
CA HIS A 69 -0.08 -0.96 -11.06
C HIS A 69 0.52 0.29 -11.73
N ASP A 70 1.85 0.33 -11.89
CA ASP A 70 2.61 1.46 -12.47
C ASP A 70 2.52 2.78 -11.67
N VAL A 71 2.06 2.71 -10.42
CA VAL A 71 2.03 3.85 -9.48
C VAL A 71 3.00 3.58 -8.35
N TYR A 72 3.90 4.53 -8.10
CA TYR A 72 4.80 4.51 -6.95
C TYR A 72 4.08 5.03 -5.70
N ILE A 73 4.11 4.25 -4.64
CA ILE A 73 3.44 4.53 -3.36
C ILE A 73 4.48 4.43 -2.25
N TYR A 74 4.53 5.43 -1.38
CA TYR A 74 5.21 5.31 -0.10
C TYR A 74 4.21 4.83 0.94
N GLU A 75 4.47 3.66 1.51
CA GLU A 75 3.81 3.15 2.69
C GLU A 75 4.58 3.63 3.91
N VAL A 76 3.92 4.37 4.80
CA VAL A 76 4.55 5.00 5.98
C VAL A 76 3.82 4.55 7.24
N GLU A 77 4.55 3.90 8.14
CA GLU A 77 4.03 3.52 9.45
C GLU A 77 4.46 4.50 10.54
N LEU A 78 3.49 4.99 11.29
CA LEU A 78 3.69 5.95 12.38
C LEU A 78 3.15 5.42 13.70
N LEU A 79 3.99 5.40 14.74
CA LEU A 79 3.54 5.22 16.12
C LEU A 79 3.05 6.55 16.68
N THR A 80 1.75 6.68 16.89
CA THR A 80 1.12 7.86 17.48
C THR A 80 1.43 8.00 18.96
N VAL A 81 1.17 9.19 19.52
CA VAL A 81 1.34 9.47 20.95
C VAL A 81 0.43 8.64 21.86
N ASP A 82 -0.68 8.14 21.29
CA ASP A 82 -1.66 7.29 21.98
C ASP A 82 -1.27 5.79 21.91
N GLY A 83 -0.15 5.46 21.26
CA GLY A 83 0.36 4.09 21.15
C GLY A 83 -0.26 3.27 20.02
N VAL A 84 -1.02 3.90 19.12
CA VAL A 84 -1.61 3.28 17.92
C VAL A 84 -0.66 3.41 16.74
N VAL A 85 -0.50 2.33 15.96
CA VAL A 85 0.24 2.36 14.69
C VAL A 85 -0.71 2.81 13.58
N ARG A 86 -0.28 3.78 12.77
CA ARG A 86 -1.01 4.29 11.61
C ARG A 86 -0.23 3.97 10.34
N GLU A 87 -0.86 3.26 9.43
CA GLU A 87 -0.36 2.99 8.08
C GLU A 87 -0.91 4.06 7.12
N LEU A 88 -0.02 4.73 6.40
CA LEU A 88 -0.34 5.78 5.44
C LEU A 88 0.22 5.44 4.05
N ASP A 89 -0.65 5.32 3.06
CA ASP A 89 -0.24 5.24 1.65
C ASP A 89 -0.21 6.63 1.03
N LEU A 90 0.94 7.04 0.51
CA LEU A 90 1.16 8.31 -0.18
C LEU A 90 1.57 8.06 -1.64
N GLU A 91 0.88 8.68 -2.59
CA GLU A 91 1.32 8.67 -3.98
C GLU A 91 2.67 9.40 -4.10
N ALA A 92 3.73 8.67 -4.45
CA ALA A 92 5.10 9.18 -4.33
C ALA A 92 5.39 10.37 -5.27
N ALA A 93 4.68 10.49 -6.38
CA ALA A 93 4.83 11.58 -7.34
C ALA A 93 4.24 12.92 -6.85
N THR A 94 3.23 12.88 -5.97
CA THR A 94 2.43 14.07 -5.60
C THR A 94 2.32 14.31 -4.11
N GLY A 95 2.56 13.29 -3.27
CA GLY A 95 2.27 13.28 -1.84
C GLY A 95 0.79 13.13 -1.51
N ARG A 96 -0.06 12.82 -2.50
CA ARG A 96 -1.49 12.62 -2.26
C ARG A 96 -1.72 11.38 -1.39
N LEU A 97 -2.40 11.59 -0.27
CA LEU A 97 -2.87 10.51 0.61
C LEU A 97 -3.87 9.61 -0.13
N LEU A 98 -3.58 8.32 -0.16
CA LEU A 98 -4.40 7.27 -0.76
C LEU A 98 -5.16 6.48 0.31
N LYS A 99 -4.50 6.24 1.45
CA LYS A 99 -4.98 5.39 2.54
C LYS A 99 -4.48 5.93 3.87
N ASP A 100 -5.27 5.73 4.93
CA ASP A 100 -4.96 6.10 6.30
C ASP A 100 -5.73 5.18 7.24
N GLU A 101 -5.07 4.14 7.73
CA GLU A 101 -5.68 3.13 8.60
C GLU A 101 -4.85 2.84 9.85
N GLU A 102 -5.48 2.18 10.83
CA GLU A 102 -4.77 1.61 11.97
C GLU A 102 -4.20 0.27 11.52
N ASP A 103 -2.94 0.02 11.87
CA ASP A 103 -2.30 -1.28 11.67
C ASP A 103 -2.42 -2.12 12.96
N ASP A 104 -2.82 -3.38 12.81
CA ASP A 104 -3.34 -4.28 13.88
C ASP A 104 -2.26 -5.20 14.49
#